data_AF-A0A6G4A5R0-F1
#
_entry.id   AF-A0A6G4A5R0-F1
#
_cell.length_a   1.000
_cell.length_b   1.000
_cell.length_c   1.000
_cell.angle_alpha   90.00
_cell.angle_beta   90.00
_cell.angle_gamma   90.00
#
_symmetry.space_group_name_H-M   'P 1'
#
loop_
_entity.id
_entity.type
_entity.pdbx_description
1 polymer ?
#
loop_
_entity_poly.entity_id
_entity_poly.type
_entity_poly.pdbx_seq_one_letter_code
_entity_poly.pdbx_strand_id
1 'polypeptide(L)'
;MKQILVFILFATLLCWFMFSPVYKHVIIIRQALLQKEVDYMLEIGSNGRHGYINETMIIASKERMKEQGFVASDLVYEVTTTSGAGGMDASQPVWRGIGITLKLTYPYHRLFVIDQLIGINVPAQTDRMGAVGMKMSEYVP
;
A
#
# COMPACT_ATOMS: atom_id res chain seq x y z
N MET A 1 -24.28 -13.24 37.92
CA MET A 1 -24.34 -12.45 36.66
C MET A 1 -23.29 -11.34 36.61
N LYS A 2 -23.21 -10.42 37.60
CA LYS A 2 -22.21 -9.33 37.63
C LYS A 2 -20.75 -9.82 37.54
N GLN A 3 -20.39 -10.90 38.25
CA GLN A 3 -19.04 -11.45 38.22
C GLN A 3 -18.63 -12.00 36.85
N ILE A 4 -19.57 -12.65 36.14
CA ILE A 4 -19.34 -13.17 34.79
C ILE A 4 -19.12 -12.01 33.82
N LEU A 5 -19.92 -10.94 33.92
CA LEU A 5 -19.74 -9.75 33.09
C LEU A 5 -18.38 -9.09 33.31
N VAL A 6 -17.96 -8.92 34.58
CA VAL A 6 -16.65 -8.35 34.93
C VAL A 6 -15.53 -9.23 34.38
N PHE A 7 -15.67 -10.55 34.48
CA PHE A 7 -14.70 -11.50 33.93
C PHE A 7 -14.56 -11.36 32.41
N ILE A 8 -15.67 -11.28 31.67
CA ILE A 8 -15.66 -11.12 30.21
C ILE A 8 -15.02 -9.79 29.80
N LEU A 9 -15.37 -8.69 30.47
CA LEU A 9 -14.76 -7.38 30.21
C LEU A 9 -13.26 -7.38 30.48
N PHE A 10 -12.83 -8.02 31.57
CA PHE A 10 -11.42 -8.13 31.90
C PHE A 10 -10.65 -9.00 30.89
N ALA A 11 -11.21 -10.15 30.51
CA ALA A 11 -10.60 -11.06 29.53
C ALA A 11 -10.47 -10.43 28.14
N THR A 12 -11.50 -9.69 27.69
CA THR A 12 -11.48 -8.97 26.40
C THR A 12 -10.44 -7.85 26.39
N LEU A 13 -10.36 -7.05 27.46
CA LEU A 13 -9.34 -6.02 27.61
C LEU A 13 -7.92 -6.59 27.65
N LEU A 14 -7.70 -7.67 28.40
CA LEU A 14 -6.39 -8.30 28.52
C LEU A 14 -5.94 -8.88 27.17
N CYS A 15 -6.84 -9.55 26.45
CA CYS A 15 -6.58 -10.05 25.10
C CYS A 15 -6.22 -8.90 24.15
N TRP A 16 -7.01 -7.82 24.16
CA TRP A 16 -6.72 -6.65 23.34
C TRP A 16 -5.36 -6.04 23.68
N PHE A 17 -5.03 -5.85 24.95
CA PHE A 17 -3.75 -5.28 25.39
C PHE A 17 -2.54 -6.10 24.93
N MET A 18 -2.64 -7.43 24.99
CA MET A 18 -1.54 -8.33 24.64
C MET A 18 -1.19 -8.28 23.14
N PHE A 19 -2.19 -8.08 22.28
CA PHE A 19 -2.02 -8.16 20.83
C PHE A 19 -2.10 -6.80 20.11
N SER A 20 -2.61 -5.76 20.77
CA SER A 20 -2.75 -4.41 20.20
C SER A 20 -1.45 -3.81 19.67
N PRO A 21 -0.32 -3.90 20.40
CA PRO A 21 0.95 -3.39 19.90
C PRO A 21 1.40 -4.10 18.61
N VAL A 22 1.21 -5.42 18.54
CA VAL A 22 1.78 -6.25 17.46
C VAL A 22 1.17 -5.89 16.11
N TYR A 23 -0.17 -5.88 15.99
CA TYR A 23 -0.80 -5.61 14.69
C TYR A 23 -0.60 -4.16 14.24
N LYS A 24 -0.50 -3.19 15.17
CA LYS A 24 -0.20 -1.79 14.86
C LYS A 24 1.18 -1.64 14.21
N HIS A 25 2.19 -2.33 14.74
CA HIS A 25 3.51 -2.36 14.11
C HIS A 25 3.46 -2.98 12.72
N VAL A 26 2.71 -4.07 12.52
CA VAL A 26 2.53 -4.68 11.19
C VAL A 26 1.92 -3.70 10.20
N ILE A 27 0.90 -2.93 10.59
CA ILE A 27 0.28 -1.92 9.73
C ILE A 27 1.29 -0.84 9.35
N ILE A 28 2.03 -0.30 10.32
CA ILE A 28 3.01 0.76 10.08
C ILE A 28 4.09 0.26 9.12
N ILE A 29 4.60 -0.96 9.32
CA ILE A 29 5.60 -1.56 8.44
C ILE A 29 5.04 -1.77 7.04
N ARG A 30 3.80 -2.29 6.90
CA ARG A 30 3.18 -2.47 5.58
C ARG A 30 3.00 -1.15 4.85
N GLN A 31 2.56 -0.10 5.54
CA GLN A 31 2.43 1.22 4.95
C GLN A 31 3.79 1.80 4.51
N ALA A 32 4.82 1.63 5.33
CA ALA A 32 6.18 2.06 4.99
C ALA A 32 6.74 1.29 3.78
N LEU A 33 6.47 -0.01 3.68
CA LEU A 33 6.88 -0.83 2.53
C LEU A 33 6.15 -0.42 1.24
N LEU A 34 4.84 -0.16 1.32
CA LEU A 34 4.08 0.37 0.17
C LEU A 34 4.65 1.71 -0.30
N GLN A 35 4.95 2.63 0.62
CA GLN A 35 5.55 3.93 0.27
C GLN A 35 6.92 3.76 -0.36
N LYS A 36 7.79 2.95 0.27
CA LYS A 36 9.13 2.65 -0.26
C LYS A 36 9.07 2.10 -1.68
N GLU A 37 8.13 1.19 -1.95
CA GLU A 37 7.99 0.59 -3.28
C GLU A 37 7.47 1.59 -4.31
N VAL A 38 6.51 2.45 -3.94
CA VAL A 38 6.06 3.56 -4.80
C VAL A 38 7.21 4.50 -5.16
N ASP A 39 7.99 4.91 -4.16
CA ASP A 39 9.13 5.81 -4.36
C ASP A 39 10.19 5.15 -5.25
N TYR A 40 10.49 3.87 -5.02
CA TYR A 40 11.41 3.10 -5.84
C TYR A 40 10.94 3.01 -7.30
N MET A 41 9.66 2.68 -7.51
CA MET A 41 9.08 2.54 -8.85
C MET A 41 9.09 3.87 -9.62
N LEU A 42 8.80 4.98 -8.94
CA LEU A 42 8.90 6.31 -9.53
C LEU A 42 10.36 6.64 -9.89
N GLU A 43 11.32 6.29 -9.02
CA GLU A 43 12.74 6.52 -9.29
C GLU A 43 13.21 5.79 -10.56
N ILE A 44 12.83 4.54 -10.74
CA ILE A 44 13.23 3.75 -11.92
C ILE A 44 12.40 4.08 -13.17
N GLY A 45 11.12 4.45 -13.01
CA GLY A 45 10.19 4.68 -14.10
C GLY A 45 10.25 6.08 -14.67
N SER A 46 10.54 7.09 -13.84
CA SER A 46 10.62 8.49 -14.27
C SER A 46 12.06 8.94 -14.54
N ASN A 47 13.02 8.03 -14.70
CA ASN A 47 14.41 8.36 -14.99
C ASN A 47 14.62 8.76 -16.46
N GLY A 48 15.83 9.21 -16.78
CA GLY A 48 16.22 9.65 -18.13
C GLY A 48 16.04 8.64 -19.26
N ARG A 49 15.88 7.34 -18.95
CA ARG A 49 15.79 6.27 -19.96
C ARG A 49 14.37 5.77 -20.22
N HIS A 50 13.51 5.73 -19.20
CA HIS A 50 12.17 5.14 -19.34
C HIS A 50 11.09 6.21 -19.52
N GLY A 51 10.86 7.08 -18.54
CA GLY A 51 9.69 7.98 -18.57
C GLY A 51 8.34 7.23 -18.57
N TYR A 52 8.28 5.99 -18.08
CA TYR A 52 7.05 5.20 -17.99
C TYR A 52 7.17 4.16 -16.87
N ILE A 53 6.03 3.61 -16.43
CA ILE A 53 5.95 2.46 -15.53
C ILE A 53 5.08 1.39 -16.20
N ASN A 54 5.70 0.41 -16.87
CA ASN A 54 4.97 -0.59 -17.65
C ASN A 54 4.63 -1.86 -16.84
N GLU A 55 3.91 -2.78 -17.46
CA GLU A 55 3.48 -4.03 -16.83
C GLU A 55 4.64 -4.89 -16.33
N THR A 56 5.76 -4.94 -17.07
CA THR A 56 6.94 -5.71 -16.65
C THR A 56 7.53 -5.19 -15.34
N MET A 57 7.54 -3.87 -15.15
CA MET A 57 7.99 -3.24 -13.90
C MET A 57 7.03 -3.52 -12.75
N ILE A 58 5.72 -3.53 -13.02
CA ILE A 58 4.68 -3.88 -12.03
C ILE A 58 4.80 -5.34 -11.61
N ILE A 59 5.03 -6.27 -12.55
CA ILE A 59 5.24 -7.69 -12.23
C ILE A 59 6.48 -7.86 -11.33
N ALA A 60 7.59 -7.19 -11.67
CA ALA A 60 8.79 -7.21 -10.84
C ALA A 60 8.55 -6.62 -9.43
N SER A 61 7.73 -5.57 -9.34
CA SER A 61 7.29 -5.00 -8.05
C SER A 61 6.48 -6.00 -7.23
N LYS A 62 5.51 -6.69 -7.85
CA LYS A 62 4.70 -7.70 -7.19
C LYS A 62 5.53 -8.85 -6.61
N GLU A 63 6.58 -9.30 -7.30
CA GLU A 63 7.49 -10.32 -6.76
C GLU A 63 8.29 -9.79 -5.55
N ARG A 64 8.84 -8.57 -5.60
CA ARG A 64 9.50 -7.97 -4.43
C ARG A 64 8.56 -7.81 -3.25
N MET A 65 7.32 -7.39 -3.50
CA MET A 65 6.32 -7.24 -2.44
C MET A 65 5.92 -8.58 -1.83
N LYS A 66 5.88 -9.64 -2.64
CA LYS A 66 5.63 -11.01 -2.17
C LYS A 66 6.73 -11.50 -1.24
N GLU A 67 8.00 -11.20 -1.51
CA GLU A 67 9.12 -11.48 -0.61
C GLU A 67 8.97 -10.77 0.76
N GLN A 68 8.27 -9.63 0.80
CA GLN A 68 7.95 -8.89 2.02
C GLN A 68 6.64 -9.35 2.70
N GLY A 69 6.01 -10.43 2.22
CA GLY A 69 4.82 -11.02 2.82
C GLY A 69 3.49 -10.43 2.35
N PHE A 70 3.47 -9.73 1.22
CA PHE A 70 2.22 -9.32 0.55
C PHE A 70 1.70 -10.41 -0.38
N VAL A 71 0.38 -10.43 -0.60
CA VAL A 71 -0.24 -11.26 -1.64
C VAL A 71 -0.27 -10.47 -2.94
N ALA A 72 0.43 -10.94 -3.97
CA ALA A 72 0.60 -10.22 -5.24
C ALA A 72 -0.72 -9.92 -5.97
N SER A 73 -1.72 -10.81 -5.88
CA SER A 73 -3.04 -10.62 -6.49
C SER A 73 -3.83 -9.48 -5.85
N ASP A 74 -3.52 -9.14 -4.60
CA ASP A 74 -4.24 -8.15 -3.83
C ASP A 74 -3.62 -6.76 -3.98
N LEU A 75 -2.47 -6.62 -4.65
CA LEU A 75 -1.85 -5.33 -4.94
C LEU A 75 -2.46 -4.71 -6.20
N VAL A 76 -2.95 -3.48 -6.05
CA VAL A 76 -3.54 -2.71 -7.15
C VAL A 76 -2.69 -1.48 -7.42
N TYR A 77 -2.25 -1.35 -8.66
CA TYR A 77 -1.41 -0.26 -9.16
C TYR A 77 -2.24 0.63 -10.08
N GLU A 78 -2.11 1.93 -9.92
CA GLU A 78 -2.73 2.94 -10.78
C GLU A 78 -1.64 3.94 -11.17
N VAL A 79 -1.30 3.96 -12.46
CA VAL A 79 -0.29 4.87 -13.02
C VAL A 79 -1.01 5.92 -13.86
N THR A 80 -0.82 7.18 -13.51
CA THR A 80 -1.40 8.32 -14.23
C THR A 80 -0.33 9.37 -14.51
N THR A 81 -0.63 10.33 -15.38
CA THR A 81 0.26 11.46 -15.66
C THR A 81 -0.49 12.77 -15.52
N THR A 82 0.26 13.83 -15.23
CA THR A 82 -0.29 15.19 -15.14
C THR A 82 -0.81 15.72 -16.48
N SER A 83 -0.36 15.18 -17.60
CA SER A 83 -0.84 15.53 -18.95
C SER A 83 -2.07 14.72 -19.39
N GLY A 84 -2.44 13.66 -18.66
CA GLY A 84 -3.45 12.69 -19.08
C GLY A 84 -2.97 11.65 -20.10
N ALA A 85 -1.69 11.71 -20.50
CA ALA A 85 -1.07 10.68 -21.34
C ALA A 85 -0.91 9.34 -20.58
N GLY A 86 -0.85 8.23 -21.31
CA GLY A 86 -0.69 6.91 -20.71
C GLY A 86 0.71 6.70 -20.11
N GLY A 87 0.83 6.77 -18.79
CA GLY A 87 2.12 6.63 -18.07
C GLY A 87 2.70 5.21 -18.06
N MET A 88 2.05 4.25 -18.71
CA MET A 88 2.47 2.84 -18.79
C MET A 88 3.00 2.44 -20.17
N ASP A 89 2.85 3.30 -21.19
CA ASP A 89 3.21 2.98 -22.56
C ASP A 89 4.70 3.22 -22.81
N ALA A 90 5.45 2.14 -23.02
CA ALA A 90 6.87 2.22 -23.34
C ALA A 90 7.17 2.77 -24.75
N SER A 91 6.19 2.72 -25.66
CA SER A 91 6.32 3.29 -27.01
C SER A 91 6.09 4.80 -27.03
N GLN A 92 5.47 5.35 -25.97
CA GLN A 92 5.22 6.78 -25.80
C GLN A 92 5.68 7.25 -24.42
N PRO A 93 7.00 7.24 -24.17
CA PRO A 93 7.55 7.66 -22.89
C PRO A 93 7.17 9.12 -22.56
N VAL A 94 6.88 9.37 -21.30
CA VAL A 94 6.47 10.67 -20.78
C VAL A 94 7.67 11.60 -20.78
N TRP A 95 7.54 12.74 -21.46
CA TRP A 95 8.62 13.69 -21.64
C TRP A 95 9.02 14.38 -20.35
N ARG A 96 10.27 14.83 -20.29
CA ARG A 96 10.80 15.57 -19.14
C ARG A 96 9.89 16.72 -18.72
N GLY A 97 9.64 16.82 -17.42
CA GLY A 97 8.81 17.88 -16.82
C GLY A 97 7.32 17.54 -16.69
N ILE A 98 6.85 16.44 -17.29
CA ILE A 98 5.51 15.90 -17.02
C ILE A 98 5.58 14.97 -15.80
N GLY A 99 4.70 15.19 -14.82
CA GLY A 99 4.61 14.35 -13.63
C GLY A 99 3.99 12.98 -13.93
N ILE A 100 4.65 11.91 -13.48
CA ILE A 100 4.11 10.55 -13.39
C ILE A 100 3.66 10.32 -11.95
N THR A 101 2.40 9.95 -11.77
CA THR A 101 1.80 9.62 -10.48
C THR A 101 1.59 8.12 -10.40
N LEU A 102 2.05 7.52 -9.31
CA LEU A 102 1.81 6.11 -9.00
C LEU A 102 1.05 6.02 -7.69
N LYS A 103 -0.05 5.27 -7.71
CA LYS A 103 -0.80 4.88 -6.52
C LYS A 103 -0.78 3.36 -6.41
N LEU A 104 -0.40 2.87 -5.24
CA LEU A 104 -0.35 1.45 -4.90
C LEU A 104 -1.24 1.21 -3.69
N THR A 105 -2.17 0.26 -3.78
CA THR A 105 -3.09 -0.06 -2.69
C THR A 105 -3.15 -1.55 -2.36
N TYR A 106 -3.40 -1.85 -1.10
CA TYR A 106 -3.50 -3.20 -0.53
C TYR A 106 -4.62 -3.27 0.51
N PRO A 107 -5.38 -4.38 0.66
CA PRO A 107 -6.47 -4.43 1.61
C PRO A 107 -5.97 -4.61 3.06
N TYR A 108 -6.70 -4.04 4.02
CA TYR A 108 -6.42 -4.21 5.45
C TYR A 108 -6.66 -5.64 5.96
N HIS A 109 -7.33 -6.47 5.18
CA HIS A 109 -7.71 -7.83 5.57
C HIS A 109 -8.43 -7.83 6.94
N ARG A 110 -7.93 -8.60 7.91
CA ARG A 110 -8.49 -8.76 9.25
C ARG A 110 -7.63 -8.11 10.34
N LEU A 111 -6.69 -7.23 9.96
CA LEU A 111 -5.70 -6.65 10.89
C LEU A 111 -6.34 -5.97 12.11
N PHE A 112 -7.48 -5.30 11.92
CA PHE A 112 -8.15 -4.55 12.98
C PHE A 112 -9.24 -5.32 13.73
N VAL A 113 -9.52 -6.58 13.38
CA VAL A 113 -10.67 -7.33 13.96
C VAL A 113 -10.62 -7.38 15.48
N ILE A 114 -9.43 -7.39 16.07
CA ILE A 114 -9.26 -7.41 17.53
C ILE A 114 -9.74 -6.12 18.22
N ASP A 115 -9.77 -4.98 17.52
CA ASP A 115 -10.25 -3.71 18.08
C ASP A 115 -11.76 -3.73 18.36
N GLN A 116 -12.50 -4.65 17.73
CA GLN A 116 -13.90 -4.89 18.05
C GLN A 116 -14.08 -5.35 19.51
N LEU A 117 -13.07 -5.98 20.13
CA LEU A 117 -13.13 -6.41 21.53
C LEU A 117 -13.29 -5.24 22.51
N ILE A 118 -12.89 -4.03 22.11
CA ILE A 118 -13.03 -2.80 22.90
C ILE A 118 -14.04 -1.82 22.28
N GLY A 119 -14.88 -2.30 21.35
CA GLY A 119 -15.96 -1.52 20.76
C GLY A 119 -15.52 -0.49 19.70
N ILE A 120 -14.32 -0.63 19.14
CA ILE A 120 -13.87 0.21 18.04
C ILE A 120 -14.42 -0.34 16.71
N ASN A 121 -14.98 0.56 15.90
CA ASN A 121 -15.37 0.24 14.54
C ASN A 121 -14.14 0.01 13.67
N VAL A 122 -14.13 -1.12 12.96
CA VAL A 122 -13.02 -1.51 12.08
C VAL A 122 -13.30 -1.07 10.64
N PRO A 123 -12.26 -0.87 9.81
CA PRO A 123 -12.43 -0.61 8.38
C PRO A 123 -13.29 -1.68 7.70
N ALA A 124 -14.04 -1.28 6.69
CA ALA A 124 -14.80 -2.18 5.85
C ALA A 124 -13.86 -3.13 5.08
N GLN A 125 -14.37 -4.27 4.62
CA GLN A 125 -13.57 -5.21 3.82
C GLN A 125 -13.06 -4.62 2.50
N THR A 126 -13.76 -3.60 2.00
CA THR A 126 -13.40 -2.83 0.81
C THR A 126 -12.32 -1.78 1.06
N ASP A 127 -12.02 -1.47 2.32
CA ASP A 127 -11.06 -0.43 2.67
C ASP A 127 -9.63 -0.94 2.44
N ARG A 128 -8.79 -0.03 1.95
CA ARG A 128 -7.43 -0.35 1.50
C ARG A 128 -6.45 0.65 2.09
N MET A 129 -5.32 0.14 2.56
CA MET A 129 -4.13 0.96 2.75
C MET A 129 -3.56 1.30 1.38
N GLY A 130 -2.92 2.46 1.27
CA GLY A 130 -2.31 2.86 0.02
C GLY A 130 -1.19 3.86 0.20
N ALA A 131 -0.28 3.83 -0.74
CA ALA A 131 0.78 4.81 -0.92
C ALA A 131 0.58 5.50 -2.27
N VAL A 132 0.94 6.78 -2.32
CA VAL A 132 0.89 7.58 -3.54
C VAL A 132 2.14 8.44 -3.61
N GLY A 133 2.66 8.58 -4.82
CA GLY A 133 3.79 9.44 -5.11
C GLY A 133 3.65 10.04 -6.50
N MET A 134 4.34 11.15 -6.70
CA MET A 134 4.47 11.78 -8.00
C MET A 134 5.92 12.22 -8.18
N LYS A 135 6.51 11.87 -9.32
CA LYS A 135 7.83 12.35 -9.71
C LYS A 135 7.78 12.90 -11.13
N MET A 136 8.50 13.99 -11.37
CA MET A 136 8.63 14.55 -12.71
C MET A 136 9.47 13.59 -13.56
N SER A 137 9.02 13.29 -14.76
CA SER A 137 9.83 12.54 -15.71
C SER A 137 11.12 13.29 -16.01
N GLU A 138 12.20 12.54 -16.12
CA GLU A 138 13.53 13.00 -16.53
C GLU A 138 13.86 12.56 -17.95
N TYR A 139 12.94 11.86 -18.63
CA TYR A 139 13.17 11.26 -19.95
C TYR A 139 13.54 12.29 -21.01
N VAL A 140 14.66 12.03 -21.69
CA VAL A 140 15.16 12.79 -22.85
C VAL A 140 15.53 11.77 -23.94
N PRO A 141 14.99 11.91 -25.18
CA PRO A 141 15.30 11.01 -26.30
C PRO A 141 16.77 10.98 -26.70
#